data_AF-A0A759WJ46-F1
#
_entry.id   AF-A0A759WJ46-F1
#
_cell.length_a   1.000
_cell.length_b   1.000
_cell.length_c   1.000
_cell.angle_alpha   90.00
_cell.angle_beta   90.00
_cell.angle_gamma   90.00
#
_symmetry.space_group_name_H-M   'P 1'
#
loop_
_entity.id
_entity.type
_entity.pdbx_description
1 polymer ?
#
loop_
_entity_poly.entity_id
_entity_poly.type
_entity_poly.pdbx_seq_one_letter_code
_entity_poly.pdbx_strand_id
1 'polypeptide(L)' 'MRTHTLFKVAVLTGLLALSGCASKVTQPDKYSGFLKNYSDLQETTSATGKPVLRWVDPHFNDSNYDSIVYNPITYYPVP' A
#
# COMPACT_ATOMS: atom_id res chain seq x y z
N MET A 1 -8.98 1.07 41.29
CA MET A 1 -7.92 0.32 40.56
C MET A 1 -8.47 -0.54 39.43
N ARG A 2 -9.49 -1.39 39.64
CA ARG A 2 -10.08 -2.28 38.62
C ARG A 2 -10.60 -1.57 37.35
N THR A 3 -11.26 -0.42 37.50
CA THR A 3 -11.82 0.35 36.37
C THR A 3 -10.76 0.93 35.44
N HIS A 4 -9.62 1.39 35.97
CA HIS A 4 -8.49 1.85 35.17
C HIS A 4 -7.84 0.71 34.37
N THR A 5 -7.77 -0.49 34.93
CA THR A 5 -7.23 -1.67 34.23
C THR A 5 -8.13 -2.07 33.06
N LEU A 6 -9.45 -2.07 33.27
CA LEU A 6 -10.43 -2.36 32.22
C LEU A 6 -10.41 -1.32 31.10
N PHE A 7 -10.28 -0.03 31.44
CA PHE A 7 -10.19 1.04 30.46
C PHE A 7 -8.90 0.94 29.61
N LYS A 8 -7.76 0.63 30.23
CA LYS A 8 -6.49 0.41 29.51
C LYS A 8 -6.55 -0.78 28.55
N VAL A 9 -7.18 -1.88 28.96
CA VAL A 9 -7.37 -3.05 28.09
C VAL A 9 -8.27 -2.69 26.91
N ALA A 10 -9.38 -1.99 27.13
CA ALA A 10 -10.27 -1.57 26.04
C ALA A 10 -9.56 -0.66 25.02
N VAL A 11 -8.75 0.30 25.49
CA VAL A 11 -7.96 1.19 24.63
C VAL A 11 -6.92 0.41 23.82
N LEU A 12 -6.20 -0.53 24.45
CA LEU A 12 -5.19 -1.34 23.77
C LEU A 12 -5.82 -2.23 22.69
N THR A 13 -6.94 -2.89 22.99
CA THR A 13 -7.67 -3.73 22.01
C THR A 13 -8.22 -2.88 20.87
N GLY A 14 -8.70 -1.67 21.14
CA GLY A 14 -9.16 -0.73 20.11
C GLY A 14 -8.03 -0.30 19.16
N LEU A 15 -6.86 0.03 19.70
CA LEU A 15 -5.67 0.37 18.91
C LEU A 15 -5.19 -0.80 18.04
N LEU A 16 -5.18 -2.01 18.59
CA LEU A 16 -4.80 -3.22 17.85
C LEU A 16 -5.81 -3.55 16.74
N ALA A 17 -7.12 -3.40 16.99
CA ALA A 17 -8.16 -3.63 15.98
C ALA A 17 -8.04 -2.66 14.78
N LEU A 18 -7.66 -1.40 15.02
CA LEU A 18 -7.43 -0.40 13.97
C LEU A 18 -6.21 -0.71 13.09
N SER A 19 -5.20 -1.41 13.64
CA SER A 19 -3.98 -1.77 12.88
C SER A 19 -4.19 -2.88 11.84
N GLY A 20 -5.29 -3.66 11.95
CA GLY A 20 -5.55 -4.83 11.09
C GLY A 20 -6.04 -4.52 9.68
N CYS A 21 -6.58 -3.32 9.42
CA CYS A 21 -7.20 -3.00 8.12
C CYS A 21 -6.25 -2.35 7.10
N ALA A 22 -5.05 -1.91 7.50
CA ALA A 22 -4.26 -0.97 6.69
C ALA A 22 -2.91 -1.50 6.16
N SER A 23 -2.50 -2.71 6.53
CA SER A 23 -1.11 -3.18 6.33
C SER A 23 -0.97 -4.49 5.57
N LYS A 24 -1.99 -4.91 4.82
CA LYS A 24 -1.94 -6.18 4.08
C LYS A 24 -1.66 -5.95 2.60
N VAL A 25 -0.64 -6.62 2.07
CA VAL A 25 -0.47 -6.79 0.62
C VAL A 25 -1.67 -7.58 0.09
N THR A 26 -2.25 -7.11 -1.01
CA THR A 26 -3.43 -7.73 -1.62
C THR A 26 -3.12 -9.18 -1.95
N GLN A 27 -3.98 -10.11 -1.49
CA GLN A 27 -3.82 -11.52 -1.84
C GLN A 27 -4.30 -11.77 -3.27
N PRO A 28 -3.78 -12.80 -3.96
CA PRO A 28 -4.15 -13.10 -5.34
C PRO A 28 -5.66 -13.25 -5.60
N ASP A 29 -6.41 -13.76 -4.64
CA ASP A 29 -7.88 -13.90 -4.71
C ASP A 29 -8.63 -12.55 -4.63
N LYS A 30 -7.93 -11.47 -4.27
CA LYS A 30 -8.43 -10.10 -4.14
C LYS A 30 -7.88 -9.15 -5.21
N TYR A 31 -7.19 -9.66 -6.22
CA TYR A 31 -6.72 -8.83 -7.33
C TYR A 31 -7.91 -8.26 -8.11
N SER A 32 -7.79 -6.98 -8.50
CA SER A 32 -8.87 -6.24 -9.16
C SER A 32 -9.27 -6.77 -10.54
N GLY A 33 -8.46 -7.66 -11.14
CA GLY A 33 -8.63 -8.12 -12.51
C GLY A 33 -8.26 -7.08 -13.59
N PHE A 34 -7.81 -5.88 -13.20
CA PHE A 34 -7.42 -4.82 -14.14
C PHE A 34 -6.24 -5.23 -15.04
N LEU A 35 -5.18 -5.80 -14.46
CA LEU A 35 -4.04 -6.34 -15.22
C LEU A 35 -4.36 -7.74 -15.75
N LYS A 36 -3.87 -8.04 -16.96
CA LYS A 36 -3.96 -9.39 -17.55
C LYS A 36 -3.16 -10.43 -16.76
N ASN A 37 -2.03 -10.03 -16.18
CA ASN A 37 -1.16 -10.90 -15.40
C ASN A 37 -0.57 -10.10 -14.22
N TYR A 38 -0.62 -10.68 -13.02
CA TYR A 38 -0.07 -10.10 -11.79
C TYR A 38 1.23 -10.78 -11.34
N SER A 39 1.67 -11.85 -12.00
CA SER A 39 2.81 -12.68 -11.57
C SER A 39 4.15 -11.95 -11.58
N ASP A 40 4.27 -10.88 -12.37
CA ASP A 40 5.51 -10.10 -12.48
C ASP A 40 5.62 -9.01 -11.40
N LEU A 41 4.59 -8.87 -10.55
CA LEU A 41 4.59 -7.92 -9.45
C LEU A 41 5.38 -8.46 -8.26
N GLN A 42 6.24 -7.62 -7.70
CA GLN A 42 7.05 -7.95 -6.54
C GLN A 42 6.60 -7.11 -5.33
N GLU A 43 6.66 -7.72 -4.14
CA GLU A 43 6.41 -7.00 -2.90
C GLU A 43 7.56 -6.02 -2.61
N THR A 44 7.22 -4.77 -2.33
CA THR A 44 8.17 -3.70 -2.03
C THR A 44 7.58 -2.73 -1.00
N THR A 45 8.42 -1.88 -0.43
CA THR A 45 7.99 -0.87 0.53
C THR A 45 7.80 0.47 -0.18
N SER A 46 6.66 1.11 0.06
CA SER A 46 6.39 2.49 -0.34
C SER A 46 7.26 3.47 0.44
N ALA A 47 7.44 4.69 -0.08
CA ALA A 47 8.07 5.80 0.65
C ALA A 47 7.40 6.10 2.00
N THR A 48 6.12 5.73 2.17
CA THR A 48 5.37 5.86 3.42
C THR A 48 5.50 4.65 4.37
N GLY A 49 6.37 3.68 4.05
CA GLY A 49 6.62 2.50 4.89
C GLY A 49 5.61 1.36 4.73
N LYS A 50 4.62 1.50 3.84
CA LYS A 50 3.59 0.46 3.61
C LYS A 50 4.05 -0.57 2.58
N PRO A 51 3.74 -1.86 2.77
CA PRO A 51 4.04 -2.88 1.76
C PRO A 51 3.07 -2.76 0.58
N VAL A 52 3.60 -2.84 -0.64
CA VAL A 52 2.86 -2.70 -1.90
C VAL A 52 3.40 -3.69 -2.94
N LEU A 53 2.61 -4.00 -3.96
CA LEU A 53 3.06 -4.74 -5.13
C LEU A 53 3.49 -3.76 -6.22
N ARG A 54 4.72 -3.90 -6.74
CA ARG A 54 5.28 -3.07 -7.81
C ARG A 54 5.87 -3.94 -8.90
N TRP A 55 5.64 -3.55 -10.15
CA TRP A 55 6.37 -4.08 -11.30
C TRP A 55 7.54 -3.15 -11.63
N VAL A 56 8.69 -3.73 -11.96
CA VAL A 56 9.86 -3.01 -12.46
C VAL A 56 10.35 -3.75 -13.70
N ASP A 57 10.65 -3.02 -14.78
CA ASP A 57 11.20 -3.62 -15.99
C ASP A 57 12.54 -4.30 -15.65
N PRO A 58 12.78 -5.57 -16.05
CA PRO A 58 14.05 -6.26 -15.78
C PRO A 58 15.29 -5.56 -16.35
N HIS A 59 15.12 -4.71 -17.36
CA HIS A 59 16.20 -3.94 -17.99
C HIS A 59 16.25 -2.50 -17.48
N PHE A 60 15.45 -2.15 -16.48
CA PHE A 60 15.50 -0.83 -15.86
C PHE A 60 16.87 -0.60 -15.21
N ASN A 61 17.53 0.46 -15.63
CA ASN A 61 18.75 0.96 -15.04
C ASN A 61 18.59 2.47 -14.81
N ASP A 62 18.65 2.89 -13.55
CA ASP A 62 18.49 4.28 -13.14
C ASP A 62 19.57 5.19 -13.75
N SER A 63 20.78 4.67 -13.97
CA SER A 63 21.89 5.44 -14.57
C SER A 63 21.64 5.89 -16.00
N ASN A 64 20.66 5.30 -16.69
CA ASN A 64 20.32 5.64 -18.07
C ASN A 64 19.41 6.87 -18.18
N TYR A 65 18.95 7.44 -17.06
CA TYR A 65 17.98 8.52 -17.02
C TYR A 65 18.48 9.69 -16.17
N ASP A 66 18.32 10.91 -16.66
CA ASP A 66 18.72 12.16 -15.99
C ASP A 66 17.52 13.04 -15.58
N SER A 67 16.32 12.71 -16.08
CA SER A 67 15.12 13.54 -15.93
C SER A 67 13.86 12.70 -15.78
N ILE A 68 12.86 13.28 -15.11
CA ILE A 68 11.55 12.67 -14.88
C ILE A 68 10.49 13.54 -15.54
N VAL A 69 9.69 12.94 -16.42
CA VAL A 69 8.50 13.57 -16.98
C VAL A 69 7.32 13.28 -16.05
N TYR A 70 6.73 14.32 -15.46
CA TYR A 70 5.59 14.21 -14.56
C TYR A 70 4.36 14.90 -15.15
N ASN A 71 3.29 14.13 -15.38
CA ASN A 71 1.98 14.65 -15.82
C ASN A 71 0.99 14.55 -14.65
N PRO A 72 0.37 15.67 -14.21
CA PRO A 72 -0.58 15.65 -13.11
C PRO A 72 -1.87 14.90 -13.49
N ILE A 73 -2.48 14.26 -12.50
CA ILE A 73 -3.76 13.57 -12.67
C ILE A 73 -4.87 14.60 -12.89
N THR A 74 -5.67 14.42 -13.95
CA THR A 74 -6.87 15.22 -14.23
C THR A 74 -8.13 14.39 -13.98
N TYR A 75 -9.12 15.00 -13.32
CA TYR A 75 -10.42 14.35 -13.05
C TYR A 75 -11.46 14.80 -14.09
N TYR A 76 -12.36 13.91 -14.47
CA TYR A 76 -13.48 14.20 -15.37
C TYR A 76 -14.83 13.84 -14.72
N PRO A 77 -15.89 14.66 -14.87
CA PRO A 77 -15.90 15.96 -15.57
C PRO A 77 -15.04 16.99 -14.85
N VAL A 78 -14.57 17.99 -15.62
CA VAL A 78 -13.93 19.16 -15.03
C VAL A 78 -14.96 19.83 -14.11
N PRO A 79 -14.63 20.11 -12.83
CA PRO A 79 -15.53 20.75 -11.88
C PRO A 79 -16.16 22.04 -12.40
#